data_AF-A0AAV0M5R1-F1
#
_entry.id   AF-A0AAV0M5R1-F1
#
_cell.length_a   1.000
_cell.length_b   1.000
_cell.length_c   1.000
_cell.angle_alpha   90.00
_cell.angle_beta   90.00
_cell.angle_gamma   90.00
#
_symmetry.space_group_name_H-M   'P 1'
#
loop_
_entity.id
_entity.type
_entity.pdbx_description
1 polymer ?
#
loop_
_entity_poly.entity_id
_entity_poly.type
_entity_poly.pdbx_seq_one_letter_code
_entity_poly.pdbx_strand_id
1 'polypeptide(L)'
;MICCRKRKVDERSNGREESPLTKWRRISLLELQRATNGFDDCNLLGKGSFGRVYKGELADGIDVAVKVFNDLEEEEEEEEADEATIDVHRECEILCNLRHRNLIKIVSICYTIDFKALVLEFMPNGSLEKWRLNIVIDVASALEYLHHGYSIPIVHCDVKPENVLLDGDLVARLSDFGISKLLGGIDSITRTLMLGTIGYIAPGSC
;
A
#
# COMPACT_ATOMS: atom_id res chain seq x y z
N MET A 1 62.97 -12.05 0.23
CA MET A 1 63.31 -10.64 -0.07
C MET A 1 62.07 -9.96 -0.65
N ILE A 2 61.73 -8.81 -0.09
CA ILE A 2 60.61 -7.94 -0.46
C ILE A 2 60.94 -7.22 -1.78
N CYS A 3 59.95 -7.01 -2.66
CA CYS A 3 59.88 -5.77 -3.43
C CYS A 3 58.42 -5.42 -3.80
N CYS A 4 57.88 -4.40 -3.12
CA CYS A 4 56.64 -3.72 -3.47
C CYS A 4 56.82 -2.83 -4.69
N ARG A 5 55.85 -2.78 -5.62
CA ARG A 5 55.66 -1.63 -6.53
C ARG A 5 54.17 -1.25 -6.64
N LYS A 6 53.98 0.06 -6.79
CA LYS A 6 52.82 0.88 -6.40
C LYS A 6 51.57 0.71 -7.29
N ARG A 7 50.42 1.00 -6.67
CA ARG A 7 49.08 1.14 -7.27
C ARG A 7 49.03 2.28 -8.29
N LYS A 8 48.26 2.08 -9.37
CA LYS A 8 47.55 3.14 -10.10
C LYS A 8 46.07 2.93 -9.83
N VAL A 9 45.43 3.93 -9.24
CA VAL A 9 43.97 4.05 -9.13
C VAL A 9 43.50 4.59 -10.48
N ASP A 10 42.63 3.86 -11.15
CA ASP A 10 41.98 4.30 -12.38
C ASP A 10 40.56 4.74 -12.00
N GLU A 11 40.30 6.04 -12.14
CA GLU A 11 39.01 6.67 -11.89
C GLU A 11 38.02 6.23 -12.96
N ARG A 12 37.23 5.19 -12.66
CA ARG A 12 36.03 4.88 -13.44
C ARG A 12 34.85 5.66 -12.87
N SER A 13 34.39 6.59 -13.71
CA SER A 13 33.15 7.35 -13.60
C SER A 13 32.03 6.55 -12.93
N ASN A 14 31.59 7.08 -11.79
CA ASN A 14 30.47 6.59 -11.01
C ASN A 14 29.16 6.90 -11.76
N GLY A 15 28.86 6.11 -12.79
CA GLY A 15 27.51 6.04 -13.34
C GLY A 15 26.64 5.36 -12.32
N ARG A 16 25.95 6.14 -11.49
CA ARG A 16 24.79 5.64 -10.75
C ARG A 16 23.80 5.19 -11.81
N GLU A 17 23.73 3.89 -12.06
CA GLU A 17 22.58 3.30 -12.71
C GLU A 17 21.39 3.51 -11.77
N GLU A 18 20.71 4.64 -11.92
CA GLU A 18 19.34 4.77 -11.46
C GLU A 18 18.56 3.71 -12.23
N SER A 19 18.16 2.65 -11.52
CA SER A 19 17.16 1.71 -12.03
C SER A 19 15.97 2.53 -12.53
N PRO A 20 15.50 2.35 -13.79
CA PRO A 20 14.35 3.10 -14.26
C PRO A 20 13.17 2.71 -13.37
N LEU A 21 12.78 3.62 -12.48
CA LEU A 21 11.52 3.51 -11.75
C LEU A 21 10.45 3.34 -12.83
N THR A 22 9.84 2.15 -12.88
CA THR A 22 8.83 1.82 -13.89
C THR A 22 7.73 2.85 -13.80
N LYS A 23 7.59 3.65 -14.85
CA LYS A 23 6.60 4.74 -14.95
C LYS A 23 5.22 4.17 -14.59
N TRP A 24 4.70 4.58 -13.45
CA TRP A 24 3.45 4.08 -12.90
C TRP A 24 2.28 4.43 -13.84
N ARG A 25 1.40 3.45 -14.12
CA ARG A 25 0.20 3.66 -14.94
C ARG A 25 -0.88 4.28 -14.05
N ARG A 26 -1.21 5.55 -14.31
CA ARG A 26 -2.38 6.21 -13.73
C ARG A 26 -3.66 5.64 -14.34
N ILE A 27 -4.52 5.08 -13.51
CA ILE A 27 -5.88 4.65 -13.90
C ILE A 27 -6.86 5.77 -13.58
N SER A 28 -7.66 6.16 -14.57
CA SER A 28 -8.65 7.25 -14.42
C SER A 28 -9.98 6.76 -13.81
N LEU A 29 -10.76 7.67 -13.24
CA LEU A 29 -12.11 7.36 -12.75
C LEU A 29 -13.00 6.76 -13.85
N LEU A 30 -12.93 7.28 -15.08
CA LEU A 30 -13.68 6.75 -16.22
C LEU A 30 -13.30 5.30 -16.53
N GLU A 31 -12.02 4.96 -16.39
CA GLU A 31 -11.52 3.59 -16.58
C GLU A 31 -12.03 2.67 -15.48
N LEU A 32 -12.04 3.12 -14.21
CA LEU A 32 -12.62 2.36 -13.10
C LEU A 32 -14.12 2.17 -13.24
N GLN A 33 -14.86 3.19 -13.68
CA GLN A 33 -16.29 3.08 -13.97
C GLN A 33 -16.54 2.03 -15.04
N ARG A 34 -15.74 1.99 -16.11
CA ARG A 34 -15.88 0.94 -17.14
C ARG A 34 -15.54 -0.44 -16.58
N ALA A 35 -14.43 -0.55 -15.85
CA ALA A 35 -13.96 -1.81 -15.30
C ALA A 35 -14.94 -2.44 -14.31
N THR A 36 -15.68 -1.62 -13.56
CA THR A 36 -16.61 -2.06 -12.50
C THR A 36 -18.08 -2.05 -12.94
N ASN A 37 -18.36 -1.80 -14.22
CA ASN A 37 -19.72 -1.59 -14.75
C ASN A 37 -20.50 -0.47 -14.01
N GLY A 38 -19.82 0.64 -13.73
CA GLY A 38 -20.38 1.78 -13.02
C GLY A 38 -20.51 1.56 -11.51
N PHE A 39 -19.60 0.78 -10.91
CA PHE A 39 -19.67 0.35 -9.51
C PHE A 39 -20.97 -0.40 -9.18
N ASP A 40 -21.37 -1.30 -10.08
CA ASP A 40 -22.57 -2.12 -9.93
C ASP A 40 -22.47 -3.00 -8.67
N ASP A 41 -23.56 -3.10 -7.91
CA ASP A 41 -23.61 -3.94 -6.70
C ASP A 41 -23.42 -5.44 -7.02
N CYS A 42 -23.64 -5.88 -8.26
CA CYS A 42 -23.31 -7.24 -8.70
C CYS A 42 -21.80 -7.53 -8.66
N ASN A 43 -20.98 -6.48 -8.71
CA ASN A 43 -19.53 -6.57 -8.58
C ASN A 43 -19.05 -6.28 -7.14
N LEU A 44 -19.95 -6.06 -6.18
CA LEU A 44 -19.56 -5.74 -4.81
C LEU A 44 -18.94 -6.96 -4.11
N LEU A 45 -17.67 -6.85 -3.76
CA LEU A 45 -16.92 -7.86 -3.00
C LEU A 45 -17.11 -7.68 -1.50
N GLY A 46 -17.30 -6.44 -1.03
CA GLY A 46 -17.48 -6.16 0.38
C GLY A 46 -17.80 -4.70 0.68
N LYS A 47 -18.39 -4.47 1.85
CA LYS A 47 -18.68 -3.14 2.40
C LYS A 47 -18.18 -3.07 3.84
N GLY A 48 -17.42 -2.04 4.16
CA GLY A 48 -16.87 -1.80 5.49
C GLY A 48 -16.94 -0.33 5.89
N SER A 49 -16.38 -0.01 7.05
CA SER A 49 -16.29 1.37 7.56
C SER A 49 -15.53 2.30 6.62
N PHE A 50 -14.54 1.77 5.91
CA PHE A 50 -13.67 2.51 5.00
C PHE A 50 -14.18 2.58 3.56
N GLY A 51 -15.39 2.11 3.29
CA GLY A 51 -16.02 2.19 1.97
C GLY A 51 -16.41 0.85 1.37
N ARG A 52 -16.38 0.77 0.04
CA ARG A 52 -16.91 -0.34 -0.75
C ARG A 52 -15.83 -0.88 -1.67
N VAL A 53 -15.76 -2.21 -1.79
CA VAL A 53 -14.79 -2.89 -2.64
C VAL A 53 -15.53 -3.57 -3.78
N TYR A 54 -15.16 -3.25 -5.02
CA TYR A 54 -15.77 -3.80 -6.23
C TYR A 54 -14.76 -4.65 -6.99
N LYS A 55 -15.21 -5.75 -7.59
CA LYS A 55 -14.48 -6.45 -8.64
C LYS A 55 -14.52 -5.60 -9.90
N GLY A 56 -13.43 -5.54 -10.64
CA GLY A 56 -13.43 -5.00 -11.99
C GLY A 56 -12.43 -5.70 -12.89
N GLU A 57 -12.59 -5.52 -14.19
CA GLU A 57 -11.65 -5.99 -15.22
C GLU A 57 -11.15 -4.78 -16.01
N LEU A 58 -9.84 -4.53 -15.97
CA LEU A 58 -9.23 -3.44 -16.73
C LEU A 58 -9.25 -3.75 -18.24
N ALA A 59 -9.05 -2.74 -19.08
CA ALA A 59 -9.09 -2.90 -20.54
C ALA A 59 -8.04 -3.87 -21.12
N ASP A 60 -7.00 -4.18 -20.36
CA ASP A 60 -5.97 -5.18 -20.68
C ASP A 60 -6.30 -6.59 -20.12
N GLY A 61 -7.50 -6.79 -19.58
CA GLY A 61 -7.98 -8.07 -19.04
C GLY A 61 -7.49 -8.39 -17.63
N ILE A 62 -6.86 -7.42 -16.94
CA ILE A 62 -6.39 -7.62 -15.56
C ILE A 62 -7.57 -7.48 -14.60
N ASP A 63 -7.88 -8.56 -13.88
CA ASP A 63 -8.81 -8.55 -12.75
C ASP A 63 -8.24 -7.71 -11.59
N VAL A 64 -9.05 -6.77 -11.11
CA VAL A 64 -8.71 -5.86 -10.01
C VAL A 64 -9.80 -5.83 -8.94
N ALA A 65 -9.40 -5.48 -7.72
CA ALA A 65 -10.29 -5.06 -6.66
C ALA A 65 -10.17 -3.54 -6.48
N VAL A 66 -11.28 -2.82 -6.62
CA VAL A 66 -11.35 -1.36 -6.52
C VAL A 66 -12.00 -1.00 -5.19
N LYS A 67 -11.19 -0.57 -4.21
CA LYS A 67 -11.68 -0.05 -2.92
C LYS A 67 -11.97 1.44 -3.08
N VAL A 68 -13.24 1.79 -3.18
CA VAL A 68 -13.74 3.17 -3.17
C VAL A 68 -13.92 3.57 -1.72
N PHE A 69 -13.24 4.63 -1.30
CA PHE A 69 -13.37 5.17 0.05
C PHE A 69 -14.69 5.93 0.17
N ASN A 70 -15.30 5.94 1.36
CA ASN A 70 -16.43 6.83 1.62
C ASN A 70 -15.95 8.28 1.46
N ASP A 71 -16.84 9.17 1.01
CA ASP A 71 -16.61 10.61 1.06
C ASP A 71 -16.34 10.97 2.51
N LEU A 72 -15.06 11.08 2.86
CA LEU A 72 -14.65 11.80 4.03
C LEU A 72 -14.77 13.25 3.59
N GLU A 73 -15.74 13.96 4.17
CA GLU A 73 -15.71 15.42 4.26
C GLU A 73 -14.38 15.79 4.93
N GLU A 74 -13.30 15.79 4.17
CA GLU A 74 -12.11 16.53 4.50
C GLU A 74 -12.38 17.90 3.90
N GLU A 75 -12.77 18.83 4.78
CA GLU A 75 -12.59 20.26 4.56
C GLU A 75 -11.09 20.49 4.27
N GLU A 76 -10.67 20.29 3.03
CA GLU A 76 -9.41 20.82 2.54
C GLU A 76 -9.73 22.21 1.99
N GLU A 77 -9.43 23.21 2.82
CA GLU A 77 -9.22 24.57 2.37
C GLU A 77 -8.32 24.53 1.13
N GLU A 78 -8.71 25.27 0.08
CA GLU A 78 -7.87 25.50 -1.08
C GLU A 78 -6.55 26.13 -0.62
N GLU A 79 -5.52 25.32 -0.43
CA GLU A 79 -4.16 25.82 -0.40
C GLU A 79 -3.46 25.49 -1.71
N GLU A 80 -2.91 26.54 -2.29
CA GLU A 80 -2.13 26.57 -3.51
C GLU A 80 -1.04 25.48 -3.51
N ALA A 81 -0.58 25.10 -4.71
CA ALA A 81 0.36 24.01 -4.94
C ALA A 81 1.68 24.13 -4.11
N ASP A 82 1.64 23.69 -2.87
CA ASP A 82 2.76 23.65 -1.93
C ASP A 82 3.18 22.20 -1.62
N GLU A 83 4.37 22.10 -1.03
CA GLU A 83 5.17 20.92 -0.65
C GLU A 83 4.38 19.67 -0.21
N ALA A 84 3.20 19.84 0.38
CA ALA A 84 2.29 18.77 0.80
C ALA A 84 1.78 17.88 -0.36
N THR A 85 1.51 18.45 -1.54
CA THR A 85 1.07 17.66 -2.71
C THR A 85 2.20 16.80 -3.30
N ILE A 86 3.45 17.27 -3.18
CA ILE A 86 4.65 16.51 -3.57
C ILE A 86 4.81 15.29 -2.65
N ASP A 87 4.51 15.45 -1.35
CA ASP A 87 4.63 14.37 -0.36
C ASP A 87 3.60 13.25 -0.61
N VAL A 88 2.35 13.59 -0.92
CA VAL A 88 1.31 12.60 -1.27
C VAL A 88 1.66 11.80 -2.53
N HIS A 89 2.19 12.46 -3.57
CA HIS A 89 2.63 11.76 -4.78
C HIS A 89 3.78 10.79 -4.49
N ARG A 90 4.71 11.18 -3.62
CA ARG A 90 5.84 10.36 -3.20
C ARG A 90 5.39 9.15 -2.38
N GLU A 91 4.47 9.33 -1.44
CA GLU A 91 3.89 8.23 -0.68
C GLU A 91 3.14 7.24 -1.58
N CYS A 92 2.34 7.74 -2.53
CA CYS A 92 1.67 6.93 -3.54
C CYS A 92 2.66 6.12 -4.37
N GLU A 93 3.77 6.74 -4.77
CA GLU A 93 4.84 6.08 -5.53
C GLU A 93 5.51 4.98 -4.70
N ILE A 94 5.79 5.23 -3.42
CA ILE A 94 6.36 4.23 -2.52
C ILE A 94 5.41 3.04 -2.36
N LEU A 95 4.13 3.29 -2.09
CA LEU A 95 3.10 2.27 -1.90
C LEU A 95 2.90 1.40 -3.15
N CYS A 96 2.87 2.00 -4.34
CA CYS A 96 2.75 1.27 -5.61
C CYS A 96 4.01 0.47 -5.97
N ASN A 97 5.17 0.81 -5.40
CA ASN A 97 6.43 0.11 -5.61
C ASN A 97 6.73 -0.97 -4.56
N LEU A 98 5.89 -1.13 -3.53
CA LEU A 98 6.01 -2.24 -2.59
C LEU A 98 5.79 -3.56 -3.33
N ARG A 99 6.84 -4.38 -3.44
CA ARG A 99 6.77 -5.71 -4.06
C ARG A 99 7.29 -6.76 -3.11
N HIS A 100 6.36 -7.48 -2.51
CA HIS A 100 6.65 -8.61 -1.64
C HIS A 100 5.61 -9.71 -1.83
N ARG A 101 6.02 -10.98 -1.74
CA ARG A 101 5.13 -12.14 -1.94
C ARG A 101 3.97 -12.23 -0.93
N ASN A 102 4.12 -11.58 0.22
CA ASN A 102 3.12 -11.53 1.29
C ASN A 102 2.43 -10.16 1.43
N LEU A 103 2.57 -9.27 0.43
CA LEU A 103 1.85 -8.00 0.37
C LEU A 103 0.93 -8.02 -0.85
N ILE A 104 -0.32 -7.54 -0.67
CA ILE A 104 -1.20 -7.32 -1.82
C ILE A 104 -0.60 -6.22 -2.71
N LYS A 105 -0.50 -6.50 -4.00
CA LYS A 105 0.04 -5.53 -4.95
C LYS A 105 -0.96 -4.40 -5.17
N ILE A 106 -0.52 -3.17 -4.88
CA ILE A 106 -1.22 -1.96 -5.31
C ILE A 106 -0.90 -1.72 -6.79
N VAL A 107 -1.95 -1.73 -7.62
CA VAL A 107 -1.84 -1.49 -9.06
C VAL A 107 -1.83 0.01 -9.33
N SER A 108 -2.76 0.74 -8.72
CA SER A 108 -2.95 2.17 -8.91
C SER A 108 -3.73 2.77 -7.75
N ILE A 109 -3.55 4.05 -7.50
CA ILE A 109 -4.44 4.91 -6.76
C ILE A 109 -5.16 5.81 -7.78
N CYS A 110 -6.44 6.10 -7.55
CA CYS A 110 -7.22 7.04 -8.33
C CYS A 110 -7.82 8.05 -7.36
N TYR A 111 -7.53 9.33 -7.54
CA TYR A 111 -8.07 10.39 -6.70
C TYR A 111 -8.51 11.59 -7.55
N THR A 112 -9.67 12.14 -7.22
CA THR A 112 -10.19 13.46 -7.62
C THR A 112 -10.73 14.14 -6.37
N ILE A 113 -11.20 15.39 -6.48
CA ILE A 113 -11.76 16.15 -5.35
C ILE A 113 -12.84 15.33 -4.63
N ASP A 114 -13.79 14.76 -5.38
CA ASP A 114 -14.94 14.03 -4.82
C ASP A 114 -14.83 12.50 -4.95
N PHE A 115 -13.63 11.96 -5.17
CA PHE A 115 -13.49 10.51 -5.37
C PHE A 115 -12.09 10.03 -5.00
N LYS A 116 -12.00 9.06 -4.10
CA LYS A 116 -10.75 8.39 -3.74
C LYS A 116 -10.93 6.88 -3.89
N ALA A 117 -10.03 6.22 -4.60
CA ALA A 117 -10.03 4.78 -4.76
C ALA A 117 -8.63 4.16 -4.83
N LEU A 118 -8.51 2.96 -4.26
CA LEU A 118 -7.34 2.10 -4.35
C LEU A 118 -7.62 0.92 -5.28
N VAL A 119 -6.75 0.72 -6.26
CA VAL A 119 -6.82 -0.38 -7.24
C VAL A 119 -5.79 -1.42 -6.86
N LEU A 120 -6.28 -2.60 -6.51
CA LEU A 120 -5.52 -3.73 -6.00
C LEU A 120 -5.59 -4.89 -6.99
N GLU A 121 -4.61 -5.78 -6.97
CA GLU A 121 -4.77 -7.09 -7.60
C GLU A 121 -5.95 -7.86 -6.97
N PHE A 122 -6.74 -8.54 -7.80
CA PHE A 122 -7.88 -9.32 -7.30
C PHE A 122 -7.44 -10.63 -6.63
N MET A 123 -7.99 -10.92 -5.45
CA MET A 123 -7.75 -12.16 -4.70
C MET A 123 -8.99 -13.08 -4.80
N PRO A 124 -8.94 -14.19 -5.55
CA PRO A 124 -10.12 -15.01 -5.83
C PRO A 124 -10.64 -15.79 -4.63
N ASN A 125 -9.81 -16.02 -3.60
CA ASN A 125 -10.17 -16.77 -2.40
C ASN A 125 -10.63 -15.90 -1.22
N GLY A 126 -10.64 -14.56 -1.38
CA GLY A 126 -11.16 -13.64 -0.37
C GLY A 126 -10.35 -13.57 0.92
N SER A 127 -11.03 -13.15 1.99
CA SER A 127 -10.43 -12.97 3.32
C SER A 127 -10.33 -14.29 4.09
N LEU A 128 -9.44 -14.30 5.08
CA LEU A 128 -9.21 -15.48 5.91
C LEU A 128 -10.33 -15.72 6.92
N GLU A 129 -10.95 -16.90 6.88
CA GLU A 129 -11.90 -17.34 7.93
C GLU A 129 -11.28 -18.25 9.02
N LYS A 130 -10.08 -18.81 8.82
CA LYS A 130 -9.53 -19.85 9.71
C LYS A 130 -8.01 -19.83 9.88
N TRP A 131 -7.55 -19.57 11.11
CA TRP A 131 -6.13 -19.44 11.43
C TRP A 131 -5.32 -20.74 11.25
N ARG A 132 -4.20 -20.65 10.52
CA ARG A 132 -3.18 -21.70 10.33
C ARG A 132 -1.81 -21.11 10.68
N LEU A 133 -0.88 -21.89 11.22
CA LEU A 133 0.45 -21.40 11.62
C LEU A 133 1.19 -20.65 10.50
N ASN A 134 1.06 -21.12 9.26
CA ASN A 134 1.67 -20.49 8.08
C ASN A 134 1.22 -19.03 7.88
N ILE A 135 -0.02 -18.71 8.26
CA ILE A 135 -0.61 -17.38 8.12
C ILE A 135 0.02 -16.41 9.11
N VAL A 136 0.26 -16.86 10.34
CA VAL A 136 0.93 -16.04 11.36
C VAL A 136 2.37 -15.74 10.92
N ILE A 137 3.04 -16.72 10.32
CA ILE A 137 4.39 -16.55 9.75
C ILE A 137 4.36 -15.52 8.63
N ASP A 138 3.43 -15.66 7.68
CA ASP A 138 3.29 -14.75 6.54
C ASP A 138 2.99 -13.29 6.99
N VAL A 139 2.10 -13.11 7.98
CA VAL A 139 1.78 -11.79 8.54
C VAL A 139 2.98 -11.21 9.29
N ALA A 140 3.70 -12.03 10.07
CA ALA A 140 4.91 -11.59 10.76
C ALA A 140 6.00 -11.16 9.77
N SER A 141 6.19 -11.91 8.68
CA SER A 141 7.12 -11.54 7.60
C SER A 141 6.72 -10.24 6.89
N ALA A 142 5.42 -10.02 6.67
CA ALA A 142 4.93 -8.75 6.12
C ALA A 142 5.23 -7.57 7.06
N LEU A 143 4.99 -7.73 8.36
CA LEU A 143 5.28 -6.68 9.36
C LEU A 143 6.78 -6.41 9.52
N GLU A 144 7.61 -7.46 9.52
CA GLU A 144 9.07 -7.33 9.55
C GLU A 144 9.55 -6.47 8.38
N TYR A 145 9.04 -6.75 7.18
CA TYR A 145 9.38 -6.01 5.98
C TYR A 145 8.94 -4.54 6.05
N LEU A 146 7.74 -4.25 6.55
CA LEU A 146 7.27 -2.87 6.71
C LEU A 146 8.12 -2.08 7.72
N HIS A 147 8.56 -2.74 8.80
CA HIS A 147 9.31 -2.08 9.87
C HIS A 147 10.80 -1.92 9.55
N HIS A 148 11.40 -2.84 8.80
CA HIS A 148 12.86 -2.91 8.63
C HIS A 148 13.33 -2.95 7.17
N GLY A 149 12.43 -3.17 6.20
CA GLY A 149 12.75 -3.25 4.79
C GLY A 149 13.07 -1.91 4.13
N TYR A 150 12.76 -0.79 4.80
CA TYR A 150 12.96 0.57 4.30
C TYR A 150 13.73 1.44 5.30
N SER A 151 14.33 2.52 4.80
CA SER A 151 15.05 3.50 5.62
C SER A 151 14.14 4.28 6.59
N ILE A 152 12.83 4.32 6.32
CA ILE A 152 11.80 4.90 7.17
C ILE A 152 10.81 3.78 7.50
N PRO A 153 10.59 3.42 8.78
CA PRO A 153 9.64 2.38 9.15
C PRO A 153 8.20 2.74 8.78
N ILE A 154 7.43 1.75 8.30
CA ILE A 154 6.00 1.88 7.98
C ILE A 154 5.20 1.13 9.04
N VAL A 155 4.29 1.83 9.74
CA VAL A 155 3.36 1.21 10.68
C VAL A 155 2.03 0.96 9.97
N HIS A 156 1.52 -0.27 10.04
CA HIS A 156 0.26 -0.63 9.39
C HIS A 156 -0.98 -0.01 10.08
N CYS A 157 -0.95 0.10 11.40
CA CYS A 157 -2.01 0.65 12.28
C CYS A 157 -3.34 -0.14 12.36
N ASP A 158 -3.57 -1.15 11.53
CA ASP A 158 -4.84 -1.89 11.48
C ASP A 158 -4.65 -3.39 11.23
N VAL A 159 -3.76 -4.03 11.98
CA VAL A 159 -3.56 -5.49 11.86
C VAL A 159 -4.68 -6.22 12.59
N LYS A 160 -5.52 -6.92 11.82
CA LYS A 160 -6.65 -7.71 12.31
C LYS A 160 -7.00 -8.82 11.30
N PRO A 161 -7.67 -9.93 11.70
CA PRO A 161 -8.00 -11.02 10.81
C PRO A 161 -8.69 -10.60 9.50
N GLU A 162 -9.57 -9.60 9.56
CA GLU A 162 -10.31 -9.09 8.40
C GLU A 162 -9.40 -8.48 7.33
N ASN A 163 -8.20 -8.05 7.73
CA ASN A 163 -7.19 -7.44 6.88
C ASN A 163 -6.11 -8.46 6.43
N VAL A 164 -6.27 -9.74 6.74
CA VAL A 164 -5.41 -10.83 6.27
C VAL A 164 -6.14 -11.62 5.17
N LEU A 165 -5.69 -11.46 3.94
CA LEU A 165 -6.28 -12.11 2.76
C LEU A 165 -5.48 -13.36 2.38
N LEU A 166 -6.11 -14.32 1.70
CA LEU A 166 -5.46 -15.51 1.18
C LEU A 166 -5.44 -15.51 -0.34
N ASP A 167 -4.30 -15.86 -0.94
CA ASP A 167 -4.20 -16.06 -2.38
C ASP A 167 -4.58 -17.49 -2.82
N GLY A 168 -4.38 -17.79 -4.10
CA GLY A 168 -4.66 -19.10 -4.74
C GLY A 168 -4.00 -20.29 -4.05
N ASP A 169 -2.85 -20.06 -3.42
CA ASP A 169 -2.00 -21.09 -2.79
C ASP A 169 -2.15 -21.11 -1.25
N LEU A 170 -3.14 -20.39 -0.72
CA LEU A 170 -3.39 -20.22 0.72
C LEU A 170 -2.23 -19.53 1.45
N VAL A 171 -1.48 -18.68 0.76
CA VAL A 171 -0.47 -17.79 1.36
C VAL A 171 -1.17 -16.54 1.86
N ALA A 172 -0.84 -16.11 3.09
CA ALA A 172 -1.46 -14.92 3.65
C ALA A 172 -0.80 -13.63 3.17
N ARG A 173 -1.63 -12.62 2.92
CA ARG A 173 -1.24 -11.27 2.52
C ARG A 173 -1.88 -10.25 3.43
N LEU A 174 -1.06 -9.41 4.04
CA LEU A 174 -1.55 -8.30 4.86
C LEU A 174 -2.06 -7.17 3.94
N SER A 175 -3.24 -6.63 4.25
CA SER A 175 -3.99 -5.67 3.44
C SER A 175 -4.56 -4.53 4.28
N ASP A 176 -5.13 -3.53 3.62
CA ASP A 176 -5.73 -2.34 4.23
C ASP A 176 -4.74 -1.36 4.88
N PHE A 177 -3.93 -0.74 4.04
CA PHE A 177 -2.98 0.32 4.42
C PHE A 177 -3.64 1.71 4.54
N GLY A 178 -4.98 1.80 4.57
CA GLY A 178 -5.73 3.06 4.52
C GLY A 178 -5.42 4.03 5.67
N ILE A 179 -4.85 3.53 6.76
CA ILE A 179 -4.41 4.33 7.92
C ILE A 179 -2.93 4.10 8.28
N SER A 180 -2.15 3.51 7.38
CA SER A 180 -0.72 3.27 7.61
C SER A 180 0.07 4.58 7.66
N LYS A 181 1.19 4.59 8.39
CA LYS A 181 2.00 5.79 8.64
C LYS A 181 3.50 5.54 8.49
N LEU A 182 4.20 6.51 7.92
CA LEU A 182 5.67 6.57 7.91
C LEU A 182 6.18 7.20 9.21
N LEU A 183 7.07 6.50 9.93
CA LEU A 183 7.70 7.01 11.15
C LEU A 183 8.96 7.80 10.82
N GLY A 184 8.79 9.07 10.42
CA GLY A 184 9.88 9.97 10.03
C GLY A 184 10.10 11.20 10.94
N GLY A 185 9.24 11.46 11.93
CA GLY A 185 9.31 12.66 12.78
C GLY A 185 8.55 12.52 14.10
N ILE A 186 8.83 13.43 15.06
CA ILE A 186 8.31 13.41 16.44
C ILE A 186 6.77 13.44 16.47
N ASP A 187 6.13 14.10 15.50
CA ASP A 187 4.66 14.17 15.36
C ASP A 187 4.00 12.88 14.82
N SER A 188 4.77 11.97 14.19
CA SER A 188 4.23 10.73 13.63
C SER A 188 3.81 9.73 14.73
N ILE A 189 4.52 9.73 15.85
CA ILE A 189 4.23 8.86 17.01
C ILE A 189 2.90 9.28 17.66
N THR A 190 2.66 10.58 17.82
CA THR A 190 1.46 11.13 18.48
C THR A 190 0.19 10.89 17.65
N ARG A 191 0.27 10.96 16.30
CA ARG A 191 -0.87 10.68 15.40
C ARG A 191 -1.25 9.20 15.32
N THR A 192 -0.31 8.29 15.57
CA THR A 192 -0.54 6.84 15.49
C THR A 192 -1.43 6.33 16.64
N LEU A 193 -1.38 6.97 17.82
CA LEU A 193 -2.10 6.55 19.03
C LEU A 193 -3.65 6.62 18.93
N MET A 194 -4.20 7.30 17.91
CA MET A 194 -5.66 7.41 17.70
C MET A 194 -6.20 6.59 16.52
N LEU A 195 -5.36 5.78 15.85
CA LEU A 195 -5.73 5.05 14.64
C LEU A 195 -5.83 3.54 14.91
N GLY A 196 -6.80 2.87 14.30
CA GLY A 196 -6.96 1.41 14.31
C GLY A 196 -8.35 0.93 14.70
N THR A 197 -8.55 -0.39 14.67
CA THR A 197 -9.81 -1.02 15.07
C THR A 197 -9.87 -1.30 16.58
N ILE A 198 -10.98 -0.90 17.23
CA ILE A 198 -11.23 -1.16 18.66
C ILE A 198 -11.07 -2.66 18.95
N GLY A 199 -10.26 -3.00 19.95
CA GLY A 199 -9.90 -4.39 20.31
C GLY A 199 -8.57 -4.88 19.75
N TYR A 200 -8.00 -4.17 18.76
CA TYR A 200 -6.68 -4.47 18.16
C TYR A 200 -5.67 -3.33 18.34
N ILE A 201 -6.12 -2.16 18.80
CA ILE A 201 -5.24 -1.03 19.14
C ILE A 201 -4.37 -1.42 20.34
N ALA A 202 -3.06 -1.21 20.21
CA ALA A 202 -2.12 -1.41 21.31
C ALA A 202 -2.45 -0.47 22.48
N PRO A 203 -2.49 -0.94 23.74
CA PRO A 203 -2.64 -0.05 24.88
C PRO A 203 -1.42 0.88 24.91
N GLY A 204 -1.67 2.20 24.85
CA GLY A 204 -0.60 3.19 24.91
C GLY A 204 0.20 3.07 26.21
N SER A 205 1.51 3.32 26.14
CA SER A 205 2.35 3.46 27.32
C SER A 205 1.91 4.70 28.09
N CYS A 206 1.44 4.54 29.33
CA CYS A 206 1.20 5.65 30.26
C CYS A 206 2.49 6.37 30.65
#